data_AF-A0A1S2LJV9-F1
#
_entry.id   AF-A0A1S2LJV9-F1
#
_cell.length_a   1.000
_cell.length_b   1.000
_cell.length_c   1.000
_cell.angle_alpha   90.00
_cell.angle_beta   90.00
_cell.angle_gamma   90.00
#
_symmetry.space_group_name_H-M   'P 1'
#
loop_
_entity.id
_entity.type
_entity.pdbx_description
1 polymer ?
#
loop_
_entity_poly.entity_id
_entity_poly.type
_entity_poly.pdbx_seq_one_letter_code
_entity_poly.pdbx_strand_id
1 'polypeptide(L)'
;MIESEKGFDMLPYMVDIFDKLKLKEYIKKNFIRDVKGKNVDNLQIESGIDLFSYVLKNSPKIKEEFFNIVAIAEDKKIEEVKKQPLIRTISTIKEIFSNKELTDFFKQAMQ
;
A
#
# COMPACT_ATOMS: atom_id res chain seq x y z
N MET A 1 4.83 6.06 14.95
CA MET A 1 3.35 6.06 14.91
C MET A 1 2.96 7.05 13.84
N ILE A 2 2.12 6.66 12.88
CA ILE A 2 1.63 7.59 11.86
C ILE A 2 0.39 8.24 12.45
N GLU A 3 0.41 9.56 12.53
CA GLU A 3 -0.70 10.35 13.06
C GLU A 3 -1.85 10.42 12.04
N SER A 4 -3.07 10.66 12.51
CA SER A 4 -4.26 10.67 11.66
C SER A 4 -4.15 11.63 10.48
N GLU A 5 -3.56 12.82 10.68
CA GLU A 5 -3.33 13.83 9.64
C GLU A 5 -2.51 13.28 8.47
N LYS A 6 -1.38 12.62 8.77
CA LYS A 6 -0.57 11.92 7.77
C LYS A 6 -1.35 10.84 7.04
N GLY A 7 -2.23 10.13 7.75
CA GLY A 7 -3.15 9.16 7.15
C GLY A 7 -4.07 9.79 6.11
N PHE A 8 -4.67 10.95 6.42
CA PHE A 8 -5.50 11.70 5.49
C PHE A 8 -4.69 12.23 4.29
N ASP A 9 -3.50 12.76 4.52
CA ASP A 9 -2.63 13.26 3.45
C ASP A 9 -2.17 12.15 2.50
N MET A 10 -2.08 10.91 2.98
CA MET A 10 -1.75 9.74 2.15
C MET A 10 -2.92 9.27 1.29
N LEU A 11 -4.17 9.56 1.67
CA LEU A 11 -5.36 9.00 1.00
C LEU A 11 -5.39 9.23 -0.52
N PRO A 12 -5.16 10.45 -1.05
CA PRO A 12 -5.21 10.68 -2.49
C PRO A 12 -4.24 9.79 -3.26
N TYR A 13 -3.01 9.65 -2.75
CA TYR A 13 -1.98 8.81 -3.36
C TYR A 13 -2.30 7.32 -3.25
N MET A 14 -2.92 6.91 -2.14
CA MET A 14 -3.40 5.53 -1.97
C MET A 14 -4.52 5.20 -2.96
N VAL A 15 -5.47 6.12 -3.16
CA VAL A 15 -6.54 5.97 -4.17
C VAL A 15 -5.94 5.87 -5.58
N ASP A 16 -5.00 6.75 -5.92
CA ASP A 16 -4.31 6.71 -7.22
C ASP A 16 -3.59 5.38 -7.45
N ILE A 17 -2.96 4.80 -6.42
CA ILE A 17 -2.35 3.46 -6.51
C ILE A 17 -3.42 2.41 -6.81
N PHE A 18 -4.55 2.43 -6.09
CA PHE A 18 -5.64 1.48 -6.27
C PHE A 18 -6.21 1.53 -7.68
N ASP A 19 -6.39 2.72 -8.23
CA ASP A 19 -6.95 2.94 -9.56
C ASP A 19 -5.95 2.59 -10.67
N LYS A 20 -4.70 3.11 -10.60
CA LYS A 20 -3.66 2.86 -11.62
C LYS A 20 -3.31 1.37 -11.75
N LEU A 21 -3.36 0.65 -10.63
CA LEU A 21 -3.07 -0.78 -10.60
C LEU A 21 -4.32 -1.65 -10.72
N LYS A 22 -5.52 -1.07 -10.78
CA LYS A 22 -6.80 -1.80 -10.77
C LYS A 22 -6.85 -2.83 -9.63
N LEU A 23 -6.39 -2.45 -8.44
CA LEU A 23 -6.23 -3.39 -7.31
C LEU A 23 -7.55 -4.05 -6.92
N LYS A 24 -8.67 -3.34 -7.03
CA LYS A 24 -10.00 -3.90 -6.78
C LYS A 24 -10.32 -5.11 -7.67
N GLU A 25 -9.99 -5.03 -8.96
CA GLU A 25 -10.16 -6.13 -9.91
C GLU A 25 -9.18 -7.26 -9.62
N TYR A 26 -7.92 -6.94 -9.35
CA TYR A 26 -6.89 -7.91 -8.99
C TYR A 26 -7.28 -8.70 -7.73
N ILE A 27 -7.73 -8.01 -6.68
CA ILE A 27 -8.15 -8.62 -5.42
C ILE A 27 -9.38 -9.51 -5.64
N LYS A 28 -10.38 -9.02 -6.36
CA LYS A 28 -11.59 -9.79 -6.67
C LYS A 28 -11.30 -11.05 -7.47
N LYS A 29 -10.36 -10.98 -8.41
CA LYS A 29 -9.99 -12.12 -9.27
C LYS A 29 -9.20 -13.19 -8.52
N ASN A 30 -8.27 -12.79 -7.67
CA ASN A 30 -7.27 -13.71 -7.10
C ASN A 30 -7.57 -14.12 -5.65
N PHE A 31 -8.29 -13.32 -4.85
CA PHE A 31 -8.49 -13.63 -3.43
C PHE A 31 -9.94 -13.93 -3.05
N ILE A 32 -10.93 -13.34 -3.71
CA ILE A 32 -12.35 -13.56 -3.37
C ILE A 32 -12.83 -14.98 -3.76
N ARG A 33 -12.19 -15.63 -4.74
CA ARG A 33 -12.48 -17.03 -5.12
C ARG A 33 -11.90 -18.08 -4.15
N ASP A 34 -10.79 -17.77 -3.49
CA ASP A 34 -10.02 -18.73 -2.70
C ASP A 34 -10.54 -18.91 -1.26
N VAL A 35 -11.45 -18.03 -0.81
CA VAL A 35 -12.04 -18.07 0.55
C VAL A 35 -12.98 -19.26 0.76
N LYS A 36 -13.39 -19.98 -0.30
CA LYS A 36 -14.35 -21.10 -0.20
C LYS A 36 -13.78 -22.42 0.38
N GLY A 37 -12.52 -22.48 0.83
CA GLY A 37 -11.99 -23.75 1.37
C GLY A 37 -10.63 -23.74 2.07
N LYS A 38 -10.07 -22.58 2.45
CA LYS A 38 -8.76 -22.47 3.11
C LYS A 38 -8.87 -21.79 4.48
N ASN A 39 -7.97 -22.14 5.41
CA ASN A 39 -7.85 -21.49 6.72
C ASN A 39 -7.63 -19.97 6.54
N VAL A 40 -8.50 -19.18 7.19
CA VAL A 40 -8.60 -17.72 6.99
C VAL A 40 -7.30 -16.99 7.31
N ASP A 41 -6.54 -17.43 8.32
CA ASP A 41 -5.30 -16.77 8.76
C ASP A 41 -4.15 -16.90 7.75
N ASN A 42 -3.91 -18.11 7.22
CA ASN A 42 -2.89 -18.31 6.17
C ASN A 42 -3.27 -17.58 4.88
N LEU A 43 -4.58 -17.50 4.58
CA LEU A 43 -5.07 -16.81 3.41
C LEU A 43 -4.81 -15.30 3.47
N GLN A 44 -4.96 -14.67 4.65
CA GLN A 44 -4.70 -13.24 4.81
C GLN A 44 -3.22 -12.89 4.65
N ILE A 45 -2.32 -13.73 5.17
CA ILE A 45 -0.86 -13.53 5.06
C ILE A 45 -0.41 -13.72 3.60
N GLU A 46 -0.85 -14.79 2.93
CA GLU A 46 -0.55 -15.02 1.51
C GLU A 46 -1.12 -13.90 0.63
N SER A 47 -2.37 -13.48 0.88
CA SER A 47 -3.01 -12.39 0.13
C SER A 47 -2.29 -11.06 0.30
N GLY A 48 -1.76 -10.79 1.50
CA GLY A 48 -0.98 -9.58 1.77
C GLY A 48 0.36 -9.58 1.03
N ILE A 49 1.09 -10.70 1.04
CA ILE A 49 2.38 -10.84 0.34
C ILE A 49 2.20 -10.78 -1.18
N ASP A 50 1.16 -11.42 -1.72
CA ASP A 50 0.87 -11.43 -3.16
C ASP A 50 0.43 -10.05 -3.65
N LEU A 51 -0.44 -9.37 -2.90
CA LEU A 51 -0.84 -8.00 -3.19
C LEU A 51 0.36 -7.05 -3.14
N PHE A 52 1.19 -7.15 -2.09
CA PHE A 52 2.40 -6.35 -1.98
C PHE A 52 3.38 -6.62 -3.12
N SER A 53 3.57 -7.88 -3.49
CA SER A 53 4.40 -8.28 -4.63
C SER A 53 3.87 -7.74 -5.95
N TYR A 54 2.54 -7.73 -6.14
CA TYR A 54 1.90 -7.15 -7.31
C TYR A 54 2.12 -5.64 -7.40
N VAL A 55 1.96 -4.93 -6.27
CA VAL A 55 2.23 -3.49 -6.18
C VAL A 55 3.70 -3.20 -6.50
N LEU A 56 4.64 -3.94 -5.90
CA LEU A 56 6.08 -3.79 -6.19
C LEU A 56 6.44 -4.05 -7.65
N LYS A 57 5.90 -5.12 -8.25
CA LYS A 57 6.12 -5.43 -9.68
C LYS A 57 5.61 -4.33 -10.60
N ASN A 58 4.57 -3.61 -10.19
CA ASN A 58 4.01 -2.48 -10.94
C ASN A 58 4.47 -1.11 -10.42
N SER A 59 5.45 -1.07 -9.51
CA SER A 59 5.95 0.18 -8.92
C SER A 59 6.36 1.25 -9.92
N PRO A 60 6.87 0.96 -11.14
CA PRO A 60 7.16 2.01 -12.12
C PRO A 60 5.92 2.84 -12.53
N LYS A 61 4.72 2.27 -12.45
CA LYS A 61 3.45 2.95 -12.78
C LYS A 61 2.96 3.87 -11.68
N ILE A 62 3.41 3.63 -10.45
CA ILE A 62 2.95 4.30 -9.23
C ILE A 62 4.09 4.94 -8.43
N LYS A 63 5.24 5.17 -9.09
CA LYS A 63 6.47 5.60 -8.41
C LYS A 63 6.30 6.96 -7.71
N GLU A 64 5.53 7.86 -8.32
CA GLU A 64 5.33 9.21 -7.78
C GLU A 64 4.45 9.15 -6.53
N GLU A 65 3.41 8.31 -6.54
CA GLU A 65 2.54 8.06 -5.39
C GLU A 65 3.34 7.45 -4.24
N PHE A 66 4.22 6.50 -4.53
CA PHE A 66 5.13 5.93 -3.54
C PHE A 66 6.03 6.99 -2.91
N PHE A 67 6.64 7.87 -3.71
CA PHE A 67 7.50 8.92 -3.17
C PHE A 67 6.72 9.94 -2.34
N ASN A 68 5.49 10.29 -2.74
CA ASN A 68 4.64 11.19 -1.96
C ASN A 68 4.21 10.56 -0.64
N ILE A 69 3.79 9.30 -0.63
CA ILE A 69 3.43 8.57 0.59
C ILE A 69 4.62 8.51 1.55
N VAL A 70 5.82 8.21 1.04
CA VAL A 70 7.04 8.17 1.86
C VAL A 70 7.44 9.56 2.35
N ALA A 71 7.26 10.60 1.54
CA ALA A 71 7.50 11.99 1.94
C ALA A 71 6.62 12.39 3.13
N ILE A 72 5.32 12.05 3.09
CA ILE A 72 4.39 12.30 4.19
C ILE A 72 4.78 11.49 5.44
N ALA A 73 5.08 10.21 5.26
CA ALA A 73 5.44 9.32 6.36
C ALA A 73 6.70 9.79 7.09
N GLU A 74 7.76 10.10 6.33
CA GLU A 74 9.06 10.52 6.84
C GLU A 74 9.14 12.02 7.19
N ASP A 75 8.09 12.80 6.92
CA ASP A 75 8.06 14.26 7.07
C ASP A 75 9.22 14.94 6.31
N LYS A 76 9.33 14.59 5.03
CA LYS A 76 10.40 15.04 4.13
C LYS A 76 9.84 15.61 2.86
N LYS A 77 10.67 16.39 2.16
CA LYS A 77 10.34 16.81 0.80
C LYS A 77 10.48 15.63 -0.16
N ILE A 78 9.64 15.62 -1.20
CA ILE A 78 9.66 14.56 -2.21
C ILE A 78 11.03 14.47 -2.91
N GLU A 79 11.72 15.59 -3.11
CA GLU A 79 13.05 15.63 -3.73
C GLU A 79 14.12 14.95 -2.87
N GLU A 80 13.95 14.95 -1.54
CA GLU A 80 14.84 14.26 -0.60
C GLU A 80 14.57 12.75 -0.64
N VAL A 81 13.30 12.37 -0.66
CA VAL A 81 12.88 10.98 -0.78
C VAL A 81 13.33 10.37 -2.11
N LYS A 82 13.24 11.10 -3.22
CA LYS A 82 13.69 10.63 -4.54
C LYS A 82 15.20 10.33 -4.59
N LYS A 83 16.00 10.96 -3.72
CA LYS A 83 17.44 10.76 -3.62
C LYS A 83 17.83 9.69 -2.59
N GLN A 84 16.89 9.20 -1.80
CA GLN A 84 17.18 8.25 -0.74
C GLN A 84 17.41 6.83 -1.28
N PRO A 85 18.13 5.97 -0.55
CA PRO A 85 18.31 4.58 -0.94
C PRO A 85 16.96 3.86 -1.10
N LEU A 86 16.80 3.10 -2.19
CA LEU A 86 15.56 2.37 -2.50
C LEU A 86 15.11 1.47 -1.34
N ILE A 87 16.06 0.85 -0.63
CA ILE A 87 15.80 0.00 0.53
C ILE A 87 15.03 0.76 1.62
N ARG A 88 15.36 2.03 1.85
CA ARG A 88 14.67 2.88 2.82
C ARG A 88 13.24 3.15 2.39
N THR A 89 13.03 3.53 1.12
CA THR A 89 11.70 3.74 0.54
C THR A 89 10.83 2.49 0.67
N ILE A 90 11.38 1.31 0.34
CA ILE A 90 10.67 0.04 0.47
C ILE A 90 10.36 -0.29 1.94
N SER A 91 11.29 0.00 2.86
CA SER A 91 11.06 -0.19 4.30
C SER A 91 9.90 0.66 4.81
N THR A 92 9.90 1.95 4.49
CA THR A 92 8.83 2.88 4.89
C THR A 92 7.48 2.44 4.32
N ILE A 93 7.44 2.07 3.03
CA ILE A 93 6.23 1.52 2.41
C ILE A 93 5.79 0.24 3.15
N LYS A 94 6.69 -0.70 3.42
CA LYS A 94 6.38 -1.93 4.15
C LYS A 94 5.81 -1.63 5.54
N GLU A 95 6.35 -0.65 6.27
CA GLU A 95 5.84 -0.23 7.57
C GLU A 95 4.41 0.30 7.48
N ILE A 96 4.09 1.11 6.47
CA ILE A 96 2.74 1.62 6.21
C ILE A 96 1.77 0.48 5.92
N PHE A 97 2.12 -0.43 5.00
CA PHE A 97 1.25 -1.55 4.62
C PHE A 97 1.17 -2.67 5.67
N SER A 98 2.12 -2.74 6.61
CA SER A 98 2.06 -3.68 7.74
C SER A 98 1.32 -3.09 8.94
N ASN A 99 1.02 -1.78 8.94
CA ASN A 99 0.25 -1.14 9.98
C ASN A 99 -1.25 -1.47 9.81
N LYS A 100 -1.78 -2.30 10.71
CA LYS A 100 -3.17 -2.75 10.68
C LYS A 100 -4.18 -1.59 10.75
N GLU A 101 -3.92 -0.59 11.58
CA GLU A 101 -4.81 0.56 11.76
C GLU A 101 -4.91 1.38 10.47
N LEU A 102 -3.77 1.72 9.85
CA LEU A 102 -3.75 2.46 8.59
C LEU A 102 -4.37 1.67 7.45
N THR A 103 -4.05 0.39 7.34
CA THR A 103 -4.62 -0.45 6.28
C THR A 103 -6.12 -0.62 6.44
N ASP A 104 -6.64 -0.72 7.67
CA ASP A 104 -8.07 -0.78 7.92
C ASP A 104 -8.74 0.58 7.66
N PHE A 105 -8.10 1.69 8.00
CA PHE A 105 -8.55 3.03 7.63
C PHE A 105 -8.64 3.19 6.11
N PHE A 106 -7.59 2.84 5.36
CA PHE A 106 -7.60 2.91 3.89
C PHE A 106 -8.69 2.02 3.29
N LYS A 107 -8.85 0.79 3.79
CA LYS A 107 -9.94 -0.11 3.35
C LYS A 107 -11.31 0.54 3.54
N GLN A 108 -11.56 1.15 4.70
CA GLN A 108 -12.84 1.81 4.99
C GLN A 108 -13.08 3.01 4.08
N ALA A 109 -12.06 3.82 3.79
CA ALA A 109 -12.17 4.98 2.91
C ALA A 109 -12.48 4.62 1.44
N MET A 110 -12.21 3.38 1.01
CA MET A 110 -12.41 2.90 -0.36
C MET A 110 -13.66 2.03 -0.55
N GLN A 111 -14.41 1.77 0.53
CA GLN A 111 -15.69 1.04 0.49
C GLN A 111 -16.85 1.98 0.19
#